data_AF-A0A977KV69-F1
#
_entry.id   AF-A0A977KV69-F1
#
_cell.length_a   1.000
_cell.length_b   1.000
_cell.length_c   1.000
_cell.angle_alpha   90.00
_cell.angle_beta   90.00
_cell.angle_gamma   90.00
#
_symmetry.space_group_name_H-M   'P 1'
#
loop_
_entity.id
_entity.type
_entity.pdbx_description
1 polymer ?
#
loop_
_entity_poly.entity_id
_entity_poly.type
_entity_poly.pdbx_seq_one_letter_code
_entity_poly.pdbx_strand_id
1 'polypeptide(L)'
;MPIQTIISTTVRLTPGQKAVLSVLEKQQAAISAQSLFILMQKEQPLGLATVYRALDVLKLAGLIQHRVSISGEILYSVIEQDRHYLTCLQCGATFPVPICPIKELNEQLQGSSSFKIYYHILSIATVIGLVGVIETFLLYYFTEKHLGLPHEMVQTLIYLHLAVGGMMTIYVTRVQGPFWSIPPANKMLAATGLSVAISTVMACFGILMTPIGIMWTLASWGYTLVWFLIFDWVKLWLYRLLDPHQVVILGSRYLSHWKQLKRRF
;
A
#
# COMPACT_ATOMS: atom_id res chain seq x y z
N MET A 1 15.15 36.67 2.61
CA MET A 1 13.73 36.86 2.25
C MET A 1 13.02 35.53 2.45
N PRO A 2 11.94 35.44 3.25
CA PRO A 2 11.38 34.14 3.63
C PRO A 2 10.56 33.52 2.49
N ILE A 3 10.74 32.21 2.31
CA ILE A 3 10.13 31.35 1.27
C ILE A 3 8.59 31.36 1.30
N GLN A 4 7.96 31.80 2.40
CA GLN A 4 6.51 31.91 2.55
C GLN A 4 5.86 32.86 1.52
N THR A 5 6.58 33.88 1.02
CA THR A 5 6.05 34.79 -0.02
C THR A 5 6.08 34.16 -1.43
N ILE A 6 6.82 33.07 -1.64
CA ILE A 6 6.99 32.44 -2.96
C ILE A 6 5.88 31.41 -3.23
N ILE A 7 5.31 30.77 -2.20
CA ILE A 7 4.27 29.74 -2.38
C ILE A 7 2.86 30.34 -2.50
N SER A 8 2.61 31.50 -1.87
CA SER A 8 1.31 32.18 -1.97
C SER A 8 0.99 32.73 -3.37
N THR A 9 1.97 32.78 -4.27
CA THR A 9 1.84 33.38 -5.60
C THR A 9 1.57 32.39 -6.74
N THR A 10 1.71 31.07 -6.54
CA THR A 10 1.55 30.07 -7.62
C THR A 10 0.26 29.24 -7.56
N VAL A 11 -0.41 29.17 -6.40
CA VAL A 11 -1.65 28.37 -6.24
C VAL A 11 -2.88 29.29 -6.24
N ARG A 12 -3.70 29.19 -7.29
CA ARG A 12 -4.98 29.92 -7.38
C ARG A 12 -6.02 29.29 -6.45
N LEU A 13 -6.10 29.78 -5.21
CA LEU A 13 -7.06 29.32 -4.21
C LEU A 13 -8.48 29.85 -4.47
N THR A 14 -9.48 28.99 -4.28
CA THR A 14 -10.90 29.36 -4.31
C THR A 14 -11.28 30.20 -3.08
N PRO A 15 -12.38 30.97 -3.11
CA PRO A 15 -12.81 31.78 -1.97
C PRO A 15 -13.00 30.95 -0.68
N GLY A 16 -13.55 29.74 -0.79
CA GLY A 16 -13.72 28.83 0.34
C GLY A 16 -12.38 28.36 0.92
N GLN A 17 -11.38 28.07 0.09
CA GLN A 17 -10.04 27.69 0.55
C GLN A 17 -9.32 28.85 1.23
N LYS A 18 -9.47 30.08 0.72
CA LYS A 18 -8.93 31.29 1.35
C LYS A 18 -9.57 31.53 2.72
N ALA A 19 -10.88 31.33 2.83
CA ALA A 19 -11.59 31.43 4.11
C ALA A 19 -11.05 30.41 5.12
N VAL A 20 -10.95 29.13 4.74
CA VAL A 20 -10.37 28.07 5.59
C VAL A 20 -8.95 28.43 6.06
N LEU A 21 -8.10 28.90 5.16
CA LEU A 21 -6.72 29.27 5.49
C LEU A 21 -6.67 30.45 6.46
N SER A 22 -7.46 31.50 6.21
CA SER A 22 -7.49 32.69 7.08
C SER A 22 -7.98 32.37 8.51
N VAL A 23 -8.92 31.44 8.66
CA VAL A 23 -9.37 30.99 9.99
C VAL A 23 -8.28 30.17 10.68
N LEU A 24 -7.55 29.32 9.95
CA LEU A 24 -6.42 28.56 10.49
C LEU A 24 -5.25 29.49 10.91
N GLU A 25 -4.98 30.57 10.17
CA GLU A 25 -3.95 31.55 10.50
C GLU A 25 -4.25 32.32 11.79
N LYS A 26 -5.53 32.53 12.12
CA LYS A 26 -5.94 33.15 13.38
C LYS A 26 -5.75 32.23 14.60
N GLN A 27 -5.56 30.92 14.41
CA GLN A 27 -5.43 29.96 15.49
C GLN A 27 -3.96 29.72 15.84
N GLN A 28 -3.59 29.94 17.11
CA GLN A 28 -2.25 29.65 17.63
C GLN A 28 -1.99 28.15 17.82
N ALA A 29 -3.04 27.32 17.80
CA ALA A 29 -2.96 25.88 18.04
C ALA A 29 -3.67 25.08 16.95
N ALA A 30 -3.24 23.83 16.76
CA ALA A 30 -3.87 22.93 15.79
C ALA A 30 -5.30 22.59 16.20
N ILE A 31 -6.23 22.64 15.24
CA ILE A 31 -7.68 22.50 15.46
C ILE A 31 -8.27 21.39 14.60
N SER A 32 -9.29 20.69 15.11
CA SER A 32 -9.96 19.62 14.35
C SER A 32 -10.79 20.18 13.19
N ALA A 33 -11.00 19.39 12.14
CA ALA A 33 -11.85 19.80 11.02
C ALA A 33 -13.30 20.11 11.45
N GLN A 34 -13.81 19.44 12.48
CA GLN A 34 -15.16 19.69 13.02
C GLN A 34 -15.22 21.02 13.79
N SER A 35 -14.25 21.28 14.66
CA SER A 35 -14.17 22.56 15.37
C SER A 35 -13.94 23.72 14.41
N LEU A 36 -13.12 23.50 13.36
CA LEU A 36 -12.93 24.45 12.28
C LEU A 36 -14.25 24.73 11.54
N PHE A 37 -15.03 23.70 11.21
CA PHE A 37 -16.34 23.86 10.59
C PHE A 37 -17.30 24.69 11.46
N ILE A 38 -17.36 24.45 12.77
CA ILE A 38 -18.22 25.23 13.69
C ILE A 38 -17.79 26.70 13.75
N LEU A 39 -16.48 26.98 13.75
CA LEU A 39 -15.96 28.34 13.70
C LEU A 39 -16.30 29.02 12.36
N MET A 40 -16.14 28.30 11.26
CA MET A 40 -16.43 28.80 9.92
C MET A 40 -17.90 29.06 9.70
N GLN A 41 -18.81 28.29 10.31
CA GLN A 41 -20.25 28.49 10.18
C GLN A 41 -20.70 29.89 10.65
N LYS A 42 -19.92 30.55 11.51
CA LYS A 42 -20.15 31.93 11.94
C LYS A 42 -19.73 32.97 10.91
N GLU A 43 -18.76 32.67 10.05
CA GLU A 43 -18.25 33.58 9.02
C GLU A 43 -18.86 33.30 7.64
N GLN A 44 -19.04 32.03 7.25
CA GLN A 44 -19.63 31.58 5.99
C GLN A 44 -20.34 30.22 6.12
N PRO A 45 -21.54 30.02 5.55
CA PRO A 45 -22.22 28.73 5.52
C PRO A 45 -21.58 27.79 4.48
N LEU A 46 -20.44 27.21 4.83
CA LEU A 46 -19.81 26.13 4.08
C LEU A 46 -20.27 24.78 4.62
N GLY A 47 -20.43 23.77 3.76
CA GLY A 47 -20.70 22.40 4.19
C GLY A 47 -19.45 21.70 4.73
N LEU A 48 -19.60 20.75 5.66
CA LEU A 48 -18.47 20.03 6.27
C LEU A 48 -17.59 19.32 5.23
N ALA A 49 -18.21 18.71 4.21
CA ALA A 49 -17.48 18.08 3.10
C ALA A 49 -16.62 19.09 2.31
N THR A 50 -17.07 20.34 2.18
CA THR A 50 -16.33 21.42 1.52
C THR A 50 -15.12 21.84 2.36
N VAL A 51 -15.26 21.86 3.69
CA VAL A 51 -14.13 22.11 4.61
C VAL A 51 -13.06 21.03 4.46
N TYR A 52 -13.44 19.74 4.45
CA TYR A 52 -12.48 18.66 4.23
C TYR A 52 -11.77 18.75 2.87
N ARG A 53 -12.52 19.00 1.78
CA ARG A 53 -11.93 19.17 0.45
C ARG A 53 -10.97 20.36 0.39
N ALA A 54 -11.29 21.46 1.06
CA ALA A 54 -10.42 22.62 1.13
C ALA A 54 -9.14 22.32 1.94
N LEU A 55 -9.26 21.62 3.08
CA LEU A 55 -8.12 21.18 3.87
C LEU A 55 -7.19 20.25 3.06
N ASP A 56 -7.75 19.32 2.29
CA ASP A 56 -6.95 18.43 1.43
C ASP A 56 -6.17 19.22 0.36
N VAL A 57 -6.82 20.19 -0.29
CA VAL A 57 -6.14 21.05 -1.30
C VAL A 57 -5.06 21.90 -0.65
N LEU A 58 -5.33 22.52 0.50
CA LEU A 58 -4.34 23.33 1.23
C LEU A 58 -3.16 22.49 1.74
N LYS A 59 -3.42 21.24 2.13
CA LYS A 59 -2.39 20.28 2.54
C LYS A 59 -1.52 19.88 1.34
N LEU A 60 -2.13 19.56 0.20
CA LEU A 60 -1.39 19.25 -1.05
C LEU A 60 -0.59 20.45 -1.56
N ALA A 61 -1.10 21.67 -1.37
CA ALA A 61 -0.41 22.92 -1.68
C ALA A 61 0.73 23.24 -0.71
N GLY A 62 0.89 22.47 0.38
CA GLY A 62 1.92 22.72 1.39
C GLY A 62 1.72 24.00 2.18
N LEU A 63 0.46 24.43 2.36
CA LEU A 63 0.10 25.63 3.15
C LEU A 63 -0.28 25.27 4.60
N ILE A 64 -0.73 24.04 4.83
CA ILE A 64 -1.13 23.54 6.14
C ILE A 64 -0.53 22.16 6.43
N GLN A 65 -0.39 21.84 7.71
CA GLN A 65 0.02 20.52 8.20
C GLN A 65 -1.08 19.89 9.04
N HIS A 66 -1.00 18.57 9.23
CA HIS A 66 -1.94 17.82 10.06
C HIS A 66 -1.19 16.91 11.03
N ARG A 67 -1.76 16.71 12.21
CA ARG A 67 -1.28 15.76 13.22
C ARG A 67 -2.45 14.98 13.79
N VAL A 68 -2.17 13.78 14.31
CA VAL A 68 -3.16 12.97 15.00
C VAL A 68 -3.05 13.25 16.50
N SER A 69 -4.16 13.66 17.11
CA SER A 69 -4.30 13.81 18.56
C SER A 69 -4.32 12.44 19.25
N ILE A 70 -4.13 12.41 20.56
CA ILE A 70 -4.22 11.17 21.36
C ILE A 70 -5.63 10.56 21.27
N SER A 71 -6.66 11.39 21.10
CA SER A 71 -8.04 10.96 20.85
C SER A 71 -8.25 10.29 19.48
N GLY A 72 -7.24 10.30 18.61
CA GLY A 72 -7.34 9.83 17.22
C GLY A 72 -7.90 10.87 16.26
N GLU A 73 -8.25 12.07 16.74
CA GLU A 73 -8.73 13.16 15.89
C GLU A 73 -7.58 13.80 15.09
N ILE A 74 -7.87 14.18 13.84
CA ILE A 74 -6.91 14.90 12.99
C ILE A 74 -7.02 16.40 13.27
N LEU A 75 -5.93 17.00 13.72
CA LEU A 75 -5.79 18.42 13.98
C LEU A 75 -4.97 19.08 12.86
N TYR A 76 -5.44 20.22 12.37
CA TYR A 76 -4.84 20.99 11.29
C TYR A 76 -4.27 22.31 11.82
N SER A 77 -3.12 22.73 11.31
CA SER A 77 -2.49 24.02 11.63
C SER A 77 -1.77 24.58 10.41
N VAL A 78 -1.56 25.89 10.37
CA VAL A 78 -0.69 26.52 9.36
C VAL A 78 0.76 26.06 9.56
N ILE A 79 1.52 26.00 8.47
CA ILE A 79 2.94 25.70 8.52
C ILE A 79 3.68 26.97 9.00
N GLU A 80 3.84 27.08 10.31
CA GLU A 80 4.83 27.97 10.90
C GLU A 80 6.14 27.18 11.05
N GLN A 81 7.21 27.75 10.50
CA GLN A 81 8.51 27.12 10.32
C GLN A 81 8.98 26.30 11.53
N ASP A 82 9.38 25.04 11.28
CA ASP A 82 10.20 24.16 12.11
C ASP A 82 9.84 23.99 13.61
N ARG A 83 8.61 24.26 14.03
CA ARG A 83 8.16 24.00 15.42
C ARG A 83 7.72 22.54 15.58
N HIS A 84 8.57 21.74 16.24
CA HIS A 84 8.23 20.37 16.65
C HIS A 84 7.39 20.43 17.93
N TYR A 85 6.57 19.40 18.18
CA TYR A 85 5.75 19.35 19.38
C TYR A 85 5.92 18.01 20.08
N LEU A 86 6.11 18.06 21.41
CA LEU A 86 6.03 16.88 22.26
C LEU A 86 4.64 16.81 22.88
N THR A 87 3.97 15.68 22.69
CA THR A 87 2.65 15.42 23.29
C THR A 87 2.80 14.41 24.41
N CYS A 88 2.41 14.82 25.62
CA CYS A 88 2.33 13.95 26.80
C CYS A 88 1.26 12.87 26.59
N LEU A 89 1.66 11.59 26.49
CA LEU A 89 0.71 10.48 26.29
C LEU A 89 -0.22 10.24 27.49
N GLN A 90 0.14 10.72 28.67
CA GLN A 90 -0.63 10.55 29.90
C GLN A 90 -1.61 11.69 30.17
N CYS A 91 -1.33 12.89 29.65
CA CYS A 91 -2.03 14.11 30.01
C CYS A 91 -2.51 14.96 28.82
N GLY A 92 -2.11 14.63 27.59
CA GLY A 92 -2.51 15.36 26.38
C GLY A 92 -1.86 16.73 26.17
N ALA A 93 -1.12 17.23 27.16
CA ALA A 93 -0.42 18.50 27.06
C ALA A 93 0.61 18.46 25.92
N THR A 94 0.58 19.48 25.07
CA THR A 94 1.43 19.59 23.88
C THR A 94 2.36 20.79 24.04
N PHE A 95 3.66 20.56 24.01
CA PHE A 95 4.66 21.60 24.21
C PHE A 95 5.48 21.81 22.93
N PRO A 96 5.70 23.06 22.49
CA PRO A 96 6.58 23.33 21.36
C PRO A 96 8.05 23.08 21.75
N VAL A 97 8.75 22.32 20.92
CA VAL A 97 10.19 22.09 21.02
C VAL A 97 10.89 23.10 20.12
N PRO A 98 11.75 23.97 20.68
CA PRO A 98 12.40 25.05 19.93
C PRO A 98 13.54 24.56 19.00
N ILE A 99 14.02 23.33 19.20
CA ILE A 99 15.11 22.72 18.44
C ILE A 99 14.59 21.43 17.80
N CYS A 100 14.80 21.26 16.50
CA CYS A 100 14.57 20.00 15.80
C CYS A 100 15.73 19.03 16.11
N PRO A 101 15.55 17.99 16.97
CA PRO A 101 16.63 17.03 17.27
C PRO A 101 16.96 16.15 16.05
N ILE A 102 16.11 16.21 15.01
CA ILE A 102 16.25 15.45 13.77
C ILE A 102 17.16 16.20 12.78
N LYS A 103 17.50 17.48 12.97
CA LYS A 103 18.35 18.20 12.00
C LYS A 103 19.76 17.59 11.93
N GLU A 104 20.32 17.26 13.08
CA GLU A 104 21.63 16.61 13.23
C GLU A 104 21.60 15.14 12.78
N LEU A 105 20.46 14.46 12.99
CA LEU A 105 20.20 13.13 12.45
C LEU A 105 20.02 13.16 10.91
N ASN A 106 19.41 14.22 10.36
CA ASN A 106 19.22 14.41 8.93
C ASN A 106 20.54 14.69 8.22
N GLU A 107 21.48 15.42 8.83
CA GLU A 107 22.82 15.62 8.21
C GLU A 107 23.63 14.32 8.16
N GLN A 108 23.54 13.45 9.19
CA GLN A 108 24.08 12.09 9.12
C GLN A 108 23.34 11.20 8.09
N LEU A 109 22.04 11.42 7.90
CA LEU A 109 21.24 10.73 6.88
C LEU A 109 21.37 11.36 5.49
N GLN A 110 21.89 12.58 5.32
CA GLN A 110 22.08 13.24 4.02
C GLN A 110 23.29 12.68 3.26
N GLY A 111 24.25 12.06 3.95
CA GLY A 111 25.22 11.14 3.33
C GLY A 111 24.58 9.83 2.82
N SER A 112 23.35 9.55 3.25
CA SER A 112 22.52 8.38 2.91
C SER A 112 21.28 8.85 2.15
N SER A 113 21.50 9.58 1.06
CA SER A 113 20.47 10.32 0.35
C SER A 113 19.17 9.53 0.08
N SER A 114 18.07 10.16 0.51
CA SER A 114 16.84 10.41 -0.26
C SER A 114 15.98 9.23 -0.70
N PHE A 115 14.73 9.23 -0.23
CA PHE A 115 13.54 8.85 -1.00
C PHE A 115 13.74 7.61 -1.92
N LYS A 116 13.77 6.41 -1.35
CA LYS A 116 13.97 5.17 -2.12
C LYS A 116 12.78 4.95 -3.07
N ILE A 117 13.08 5.11 -4.35
CA ILE A 117 12.15 5.37 -5.43
C ILE A 117 11.31 4.12 -5.77
N TYR A 118 10.06 4.34 -6.16
CA TYR A 118 9.09 3.35 -6.67
C TYR A 118 9.59 2.45 -7.82
N TYR A 119 10.81 2.64 -8.34
CA TYR A 119 11.43 1.79 -9.35
C TYR A 119 11.54 0.32 -8.92
N HIS A 120 11.74 0.04 -7.64
CA HIS A 120 11.84 -1.34 -7.16
C HIS A 120 10.55 -2.14 -7.38
N ILE A 121 9.38 -1.52 -7.26
CA ILE A 121 8.09 -2.21 -7.46
C ILE A 121 7.91 -2.55 -8.94
N LEU A 122 8.22 -1.60 -9.83
CA LEU A 122 8.13 -1.83 -11.28
C LEU A 122 9.10 -2.92 -11.73
N SER A 123 10.37 -2.88 -11.30
CA SER A 123 11.36 -3.90 -11.63
C SER A 123 10.95 -5.29 -11.15
N ILE A 124 10.44 -5.40 -9.92
CA ILE A 124 9.98 -6.69 -9.37
C ILE A 124 8.76 -7.19 -10.15
N ALA A 125 7.78 -6.32 -10.43
CA ALA A 125 6.60 -6.69 -11.20
C ALA A 125 6.97 -7.14 -12.62
N THR A 126 7.91 -6.47 -13.29
CA THR A 126 8.39 -6.87 -14.62
C THR A 126 9.05 -8.24 -14.59
N VAL A 127 9.94 -8.51 -13.61
CA VAL A 127 10.61 -9.83 -13.53
C VAL A 127 9.61 -10.93 -13.21
N ILE A 128 8.72 -10.74 -12.24
CA ILE A 128 7.68 -11.72 -11.91
C ILE A 128 6.76 -11.96 -13.12
N GLY A 129 6.39 -10.91 -13.85
CA GLY A 129 5.60 -11.02 -15.08
C GLY A 129 6.31 -11.83 -16.17
N LEU A 130 7.59 -11.56 -16.43
CA LEU A 130 8.39 -12.32 -17.40
C LEU A 130 8.53 -13.80 -17.00
N VAL A 131 8.75 -14.07 -15.71
CA VAL A 131 8.81 -15.45 -15.20
C VAL A 131 7.47 -16.16 -15.41
N GLY A 132 6.33 -15.50 -15.16
CA GLY A 132 5.00 -16.07 -15.39
C GLY A 132 4.66 -16.31 -16.87
N VAL A 133 5.15 -15.46 -17.76
CA VAL A 133 5.04 -15.71 -19.20
C VAL A 133 5.82 -16.98 -19.57
N ILE A 134 7.09 -17.09 -19.12
CA ILE A 134 7.93 -18.27 -19.37
C ILE A 134 7.28 -19.53 -18.83
N GLU A 135 6.78 -19.49 -17.59
CA GLU A 135 6.01 -20.59 -16.98
C GLU A 135 4.82 -21.02 -17.85
N THR A 136 4.02 -20.07 -18.35
CA THR A 136 2.84 -20.39 -19.16
C THR A 136 3.25 -21.06 -20.48
N PHE A 137 4.30 -20.57 -21.13
CA PHE A 137 4.84 -21.18 -22.35
C PHE A 137 5.43 -22.58 -22.09
N LEU A 138 6.07 -22.79 -20.95
CA LEU A 138 6.58 -24.11 -20.55
C LEU A 138 5.44 -25.11 -20.37
N LEU A 139 4.34 -24.70 -19.73
CA LEU A 139 3.15 -25.55 -19.59
C LEU A 139 2.56 -25.92 -20.96
N TYR A 140 2.39 -24.93 -21.84
CA TYR A 140 1.91 -25.16 -23.21
C TYR A 140 2.81 -26.13 -23.98
N TYR A 141 4.12 -25.87 -24.01
CA TYR A 141 5.10 -26.71 -24.70
C TYR A 141 5.10 -28.14 -24.17
N PHE A 142 5.04 -28.32 -22.85
CA PHE A 142 5.06 -29.64 -22.22
C PHE A 142 3.77 -30.42 -22.52
N THR A 143 2.61 -29.77 -22.42
CA THR A 143 1.30 -30.41 -22.60
C THR A 143 0.99 -30.74 -24.06
N GLU A 144 1.28 -29.85 -25.00
CA GLU A 144 1.04 -30.09 -26.42
C GLU A 144 2.10 -31.01 -27.02
N LYS A 145 3.39 -30.70 -26.83
CA LYS A 145 4.45 -31.39 -27.58
C LYS A 145 4.95 -32.66 -26.90
N HIS A 146 4.98 -32.68 -25.56
CA HIS A 146 5.54 -33.83 -24.82
C HIS A 146 4.47 -34.85 -24.42
N LEU A 147 3.28 -34.38 -24.05
CA LEU A 147 2.16 -35.23 -23.65
C LEU A 147 1.15 -35.48 -24.78
N GLY A 148 1.22 -34.73 -25.89
CA GLY A 148 0.36 -34.93 -27.06
C GLY A 148 -1.12 -34.68 -26.78
N LEU A 149 -1.44 -33.81 -25.81
CA LEU A 149 -2.83 -33.52 -25.46
C LEU A 149 -3.53 -32.75 -26.59
N PRO A 150 -4.83 -32.99 -26.81
CA PRO A 150 -5.58 -32.25 -27.82
C PRO A 150 -5.63 -30.76 -27.47
N HIS A 151 -5.57 -29.92 -28.50
CA HIS A 151 -5.42 -28.47 -28.34
C HIS A 151 -6.49 -27.83 -27.44
N GLU A 152 -7.75 -28.28 -27.53
CA GLU A 152 -8.85 -27.79 -26.70
C GLU A 152 -8.64 -28.07 -25.20
N MET A 153 -8.02 -29.21 -24.88
CA MET A 153 -7.70 -29.61 -23.52
C MET A 153 -6.54 -28.77 -22.98
N VAL A 154 -5.56 -28.44 -23.83
CA VAL A 154 -4.45 -27.52 -23.51
C VAL A 154 -4.98 -26.12 -23.20
N GLN A 155 -5.94 -25.62 -23.98
CA GLN A 155 -6.59 -24.32 -23.70
C GLN A 155 -7.24 -24.30 -22.30
N THR A 156 -7.93 -25.37 -21.94
CA THR A 156 -8.57 -25.48 -20.62
C THR A 156 -7.54 -25.59 -19.49
N LEU A 157 -6.42 -26.29 -19.72
CA LEU A 157 -5.30 -26.35 -18.77
C LEU A 157 -4.67 -24.98 -18.54
N ILE A 158 -4.47 -24.20 -19.61
CA ILE A 158 -3.95 -22.83 -19.53
C ILE A 158 -4.94 -21.91 -18.79
N TYR A 159 -6.24 -22.02 -19.08
CA TYR A 159 -7.26 -21.28 -18.34
C TYR A 159 -7.18 -21.56 -16.84
N LEU A 160 -7.18 -22.84 -16.45
CA LEU A 160 -7.12 -23.23 -15.04
C LEU A 160 -5.83 -22.74 -14.38
N HIS A 161 -4.71 -22.85 -15.10
CA HIS A 161 -3.41 -22.37 -14.67
C HIS A 161 -3.41 -20.87 -14.37
N LEU A 162 -3.89 -20.04 -15.31
CA LEU A 162 -3.96 -18.59 -15.14
C LEU A 162 -4.92 -18.18 -14.02
N ALA A 163 -6.05 -18.88 -13.90
CA ALA A 163 -7.03 -18.64 -12.82
C ALA A 163 -6.45 -18.95 -11.44
N VAL A 164 -5.81 -20.11 -11.26
CA VAL A 164 -5.23 -20.51 -9.96
C VAL A 164 -3.95 -19.71 -9.67
N GLY A 165 -3.03 -19.64 -10.63
CA GLY A 165 -1.74 -18.95 -10.51
C GLY A 165 -1.89 -17.45 -10.26
N GLY A 166 -2.81 -16.78 -10.96
CA GLY A 166 -3.11 -15.37 -10.75
C GLY A 166 -3.58 -15.09 -9.32
N MET A 167 -4.48 -15.93 -8.80
CA MET A 167 -4.98 -15.78 -7.43
C MET A 167 -3.91 -16.11 -6.38
N MET A 168 -3.02 -17.08 -6.66
CA MET A 168 -1.88 -17.38 -5.79
C MET A 168 -0.83 -16.25 -5.77
N THR A 169 -0.64 -15.54 -6.87
CA THR A 169 0.30 -14.42 -6.96
C THR A 169 -0.09 -13.26 -6.04
N ILE A 170 -1.39 -13.08 -5.75
CA ILE A 170 -1.86 -12.10 -4.75
C ILE A 170 -1.25 -12.40 -3.37
N TYR A 171 -1.10 -13.67 -2.99
CA TYR A 171 -0.50 -14.06 -1.72
C TYR A 171 1.01 -13.82 -1.69
N VAL A 172 1.69 -14.10 -2.80
CA VAL A 172 3.14 -13.85 -2.94
C VAL A 172 3.47 -12.36 -2.84
N THR A 173 2.68 -11.52 -3.51
CA THR A 173 2.94 -10.07 -3.66
C THR A 173 2.41 -9.22 -2.52
N ARG A 174 1.48 -9.74 -1.69
CA ARG A 174 0.92 -9.02 -0.53
C ARG A 174 1.98 -8.64 0.51
N VAL A 175 3.03 -9.44 0.65
CA VAL A 175 4.05 -9.27 1.69
C VAL A 175 5.45 -9.23 1.09
N GLN A 176 6.29 -8.38 1.65
CA GLN A 176 7.69 -8.20 1.22
C GLN A 176 8.62 -9.31 1.75
N GLY A 177 8.19 -10.06 2.77
CA GLY A 177 8.85 -11.28 3.25
C GLY A 177 8.28 -12.56 2.59
N PRO A 178 8.64 -13.76 3.07
CA PRO A 178 8.02 -15.00 2.62
C PRO A 178 6.50 -14.93 2.73
N PHE A 179 5.76 -15.51 1.79
CA PHE A 179 4.30 -15.33 1.73
C PHE A 179 3.58 -15.76 3.03
N TRP A 180 4.15 -16.71 3.78
CA TRP A 180 3.62 -17.21 5.05
C TRP A 180 3.81 -16.27 6.26
N SER A 181 4.55 -15.18 6.11
CA SER A 181 4.98 -14.35 7.25
C SER A 181 3.81 -13.66 7.97
N ILE A 182 2.77 -13.30 7.23
CA ILE A 182 1.59 -12.62 7.77
C ILE A 182 0.35 -13.35 7.24
N PRO A 183 -0.50 -13.93 8.09
CA PRO A 183 -1.67 -14.62 7.61
C PRO A 183 -2.60 -13.65 6.85
N PRO A 184 -3.21 -14.10 5.76
CA PRO A 184 -4.20 -13.33 5.02
C PRO A 184 -5.49 -13.16 5.84
N ALA A 185 -6.26 -12.13 5.52
CA ALA A 185 -7.58 -11.94 6.14
C ALA A 185 -8.57 -13.00 5.62
N ASN A 186 -9.43 -13.52 6.48
CA ASN A 186 -10.39 -14.59 6.12
C ASN A 186 -11.29 -14.22 4.93
N LYS A 187 -11.64 -12.93 4.78
CA LYS A 187 -12.44 -12.45 3.64
C LYS A 187 -11.69 -12.57 2.30
N MET A 188 -10.38 -12.34 2.31
CA MET A 188 -9.52 -12.48 1.13
C MET A 188 -9.43 -13.96 0.74
N LEU A 189 -9.18 -14.84 1.73
CA LEU A 189 -9.17 -16.29 1.54
C LEU A 189 -10.48 -16.81 0.96
N ALA A 190 -11.61 -16.37 1.51
CA ALA A 190 -12.93 -16.76 1.02
C ALA A 190 -13.15 -16.33 -0.43
N ALA A 191 -12.83 -15.08 -0.77
CA ALA A 191 -13.00 -14.55 -2.12
C ALA A 191 -12.10 -15.27 -3.14
N THR A 192 -10.82 -15.45 -2.84
CA THR A 192 -9.91 -16.13 -3.76
C THR A 192 -10.19 -17.62 -3.86
N GLY A 193 -10.49 -18.26 -2.72
CA GLY A 193 -10.80 -19.68 -2.64
C GLY A 193 -12.08 -20.02 -3.41
N LEU A 194 -13.11 -19.19 -3.30
CA LEU A 194 -14.34 -19.35 -4.07
C LEU A 194 -14.07 -19.22 -5.58
N SER A 195 -13.35 -18.19 -6.01
CA SER A 195 -13.01 -18.00 -7.43
C SER A 195 -12.25 -19.20 -8.00
N VAL A 196 -11.24 -19.66 -7.27
CA VAL A 196 -10.41 -20.80 -7.67
C VAL A 196 -11.21 -22.10 -7.68
N ALA A 197 -12.08 -22.31 -6.70
CA ALA A 197 -12.96 -23.48 -6.65
C ALA A 197 -13.92 -23.51 -7.84
N ILE A 198 -14.55 -22.38 -8.17
CA ILE A 198 -15.43 -22.25 -9.33
C ILE A 198 -14.67 -22.57 -10.62
N SER A 199 -13.51 -21.92 -10.86
CA SER A 199 -12.69 -22.19 -12.05
C SER A 199 -12.23 -23.65 -12.14
N THR A 200 -11.89 -24.27 -11.00
CA THR A 200 -11.48 -25.69 -10.94
C THR A 200 -12.63 -26.62 -11.29
N VAL A 201 -13.83 -26.38 -10.75
CA VAL A 201 -15.03 -27.16 -11.07
C VAL A 201 -15.39 -27.01 -12.55
N MET A 202 -15.37 -25.78 -13.07
CA MET A 202 -15.68 -25.53 -14.48
C MET A 202 -14.71 -26.26 -15.41
N ALA A 203 -13.40 -26.21 -15.14
CA ALA A 203 -12.39 -26.90 -15.95
C ALA A 203 -12.47 -28.44 -15.83
N CYS A 204 -12.71 -28.94 -14.63
CA CYS A 204 -12.76 -30.38 -14.36
C CYS A 204 -13.97 -31.06 -15.04
N PHE A 205 -15.14 -30.42 -14.98
CA PHE A 205 -16.39 -30.97 -15.54
C PHE A 205 -16.74 -30.46 -16.94
N GLY A 206 -15.98 -29.49 -17.48
CA GLY A 206 -16.20 -28.94 -18.81
C GLY A 206 -17.39 -28.00 -18.92
N ILE A 207 -17.62 -27.17 -17.90
CA ILE A 207 -18.64 -26.12 -17.94
C ILE A 207 -18.06 -24.94 -18.72
N LEU A 208 -18.57 -24.69 -19.93
CA LEU A 208 -18.12 -23.66 -20.89
C LEU A 208 -16.77 -23.91 -21.57
N MET A 209 -16.11 -25.04 -21.32
CA MET A 209 -14.81 -25.41 -21.91
C MET A 209 -14.66 -26.93 -21.98
N THR A 210 -13.65 -27.43 -22.69
CA THR A 210 -13.45 -28.87 -22.87
C THR A 210 -13.03 -29.53 -21.54
N PRO A 211 -13.70 -30.61 -21.09
CA PRO A 211 -13.39 -31.24 -19.80
C PRO A 211 -12.00 -31.88 -19.83
N ILE A 212 -11.15 -31.52 -18.87
CA ILE A 212 -9.81 -32.10 -18.72
C ILE A 212 -9.80 -33.29 -17.75
N GLY A 213 -10.85 -33.44 -16.92
CA GLY A 213 -10.96 -34.49 -15.91
C GLY A 213 -10.09 -34.26 -14.66
N ILE A 214 -10.33 -35.08 -13.63
CA ILE A 214 -9.74 -34.92 -12.29
C ILE A 214 -8.22 -35.08 -12.31
N MET A 215 -7.70 -36.08 -13.05
CA MET A 215 -6.26 -36.37 -13.11
C MET A 215 -5.46 -35.15 -13.58
N TRP A 216 -5.88 -34.55 -14.68
CA TRP A 216 -5.21 -33.38 -15.27
C TRP A 216 -5.48 -32.10 -14.48
N THR A 217 -6.65 -31.98 -13.85
CA THR A 217 -6.95 -30.90 -12.91
C THR A 217 -5.95 -30.92 -11.73
N LEU A 218 -5.74 -32.08 -11.11
CA LEU A 218 -4.77 -32.24 -10.01
C LEU A 218 -3.34 -32.02 -10.48
N ALA A 219 -2.97 -32.47 -11.68
CA ALA A 219 -1.65 -32.22 -12.25
C ALA A 219 -1.40 -30.71 -12.47
N SER A 220 -2.40 -29.98 -12.98
CA SER A 220 -2.34 -28.52 -13.14
C SER A 220 -2.22 -27.79 -11.80
N TRP A 221 -2.94 -28.27 -10.77
CA TRP A 221 -2.79 -27.79 -9.39
C TRP A 221 -1.38 -28.06 -8.83
N GLY A 222 -0.81 -29.24 -9.07
CA GLY A 222 0.56 -29.54 -8.67
C GLY A 222 1.57 -28.61 -9.34
N TYR A 223 1.42 -28.39 -10.65
CA TYR A 223 2.25 -27.46 -11.41
C TYR A 223 2.18 -26.02 -10.87
N THR A 224 0.97 -25.49 -10.67
CA THR A 224 0.77 -24.14 -10.13
C THR A 224 1.30 -23.99 -8.71
N LEU A 225 1.16 -24.99 -7.85
CA LEU A 225 1.70 -24.95 -6.48
C LEU A 225 3.24 -24.93 -6.47
N VAL A 226 3.88 -25.71 -7.35
CA VAL A 226 5.33 -25.70 -7.50
C VAL A 226 5.80 -24.32 -7.94
N TRP A 227 5.19 -23.76 -8.99
CA TRP A 227 5.56 -22.44 -9.49
C TRP A 227 5.26 -21.30 -8.52
N PHE A 228 4.20 -21.41 -7.72
CA PHE A 228 3.92 -20.48 -6.65
C PHE A 228 5.07 -20.40 -5.63
N LEU A 229 5.69 -21.52 -5.27
CA LEU A 229 6.88 -21.53 -4.41
C LEU A 229 8.10 -20.92 -5.12
N ILE A 230 8.26 -21.21 -6.42
CA ILE A 230 9.31 -20.59 -7.25
C ILE A 230 9.13 -19.07 -7.30
N PHE A 231 7.91 -18.57 -7.46
CA PHE A 231 7.62 -17.13 -7.45
C PHE A 231 7.97 -16.47 -6.13
N ASP A 232 7.60 -17.09 -5.00
CA ASP A 232 7.99 -16.56 -3.68
C ASP A 232 9.51 -16.52 -3.53
N TRP A 233 10.20 -17.56 -4.01
CA TRP A 233 11.67 -17.59 -4.01
C TRP A 233 12.30 -16.53 -4.91
N VAL A 234 11.86 -16.38 -6.16
CA VAL A 234 12.35 -15.36 -7.11
C VAL A 234 12.11 -13.97 -6.53
N LYS A 235 10.91 -13.71 -5.98
CA LYS A 235 10.59 -12.44 -5.32
C LYS A 235 11.57 -12.14 -4.18
N LEU A 236 11.81 -13.11 -3.30
CA LEU A 236 12.74 -12.93 -2.17
C LEU A 236 14.18 -12.69 -2.64
N TRP A 237 14.60 -13.38 -3.70
CA TRP A 237 15.91 -13.16 -4.31
C TRP A 237 16.03 -11.75 -4.90
N LEU A 238 15.03 -11.28 -5.63
CA LEU A 238 14.98 -9.92 -6.16
C LEU A 238 15.04 -8.87 -5.05
N TYR A 239 14.29 -9.07 -3.96
CA TYR A 239 14.35 -8.16 -2.81
C TYR A 239 15.75 -8.11 -2.18
N ARG A 240 16.46 -9.24 -2.08
CA ARG A 240 17.83 -9.27 -1.57
C ARG A 240 18.83 -8.56 -2.49
N LEU A 241 18.65 -8.66 -3.79
CA LEU A 241 19.50 -7.97 -4.77
C LEU A 241 19.25 -6.46 -4.81
N LEU A 242 17.98 -6.05 -4.73
CA LEU A 242 17.58 -4.65 -4.87
C LEU A 242 17.69 -3.86 -3.55
N ASP A 243 17.67 -4.52 -2.38
CA ASP A 243 17.79 -3.88 -1.07
C ASP A 243 18.85 -4.55 -0.17
N PRO A 244 20.16 -4.32 -0.46
CA PRO A 244 21.26 -4.94 0.29
C PRO A 244 21.32 -4.55 1.78
N HIS A 245 20.66 -3.46 2.19
CA HIS A 245 20.61 -3.01 3.60
C HIS A 245 19.41 -3.56 4.40
N GLN A 246 18.57 -4.45 3.84
CA GLN A 246 17.44 -5.12 4.53
C GLN A 246 16.44 -4.21 5.27
N VAL A 247 16.35 -2.92 4.90
CA VAL A 247 15.52 -1.94 5.62
C VAL A 247 14.04 -2.34 5.57
N VAL A 248 13.62 -2.90 4.43
CA VAL A 248 12.24 -3.35 4.19
C VAL A 248 11.88 -4.62 4.98
N ILE A 249 12.81 -5.58 5.08
CA ILE A 249 12.59 -6.86 5.78
C ILE A 249 12.52 -6.65 7.31
N LEU A 250 13.33 -5.72 7.84
CA LEU A 250 13.34 -5.36 9.25
C LEU A 250 12.06 -4.61 9.69
N GLY A 251 11.50 -3.75 8.85
CA GLY A 251 10.25 -3.04 9.12
C GLY A 251 9.04 -3.97 9.36
N SER A 252 8.98 -5.08 8.63
CA SER A 252 7.96 -6.14 8.83
C SER A 252 8.05 -6.78 10.22
N ARG A 253 9.27 -6.98 10.74
CA ARG A 253 9.51 -7.59 12.06
C ARG A 253 9.06 -6.64 13.18
N TYR A 254 9.30 -5.34 13.01
CA TYR A 254 8.91 -4.30 13.98
C TYR A 254 7.38 -4.15 14.13
N LEU A 255 6.63 -4.23 13.03
CA LEU A 255 5.15 -4.19 13.03
C LEU A 255 4.50 -5.37 13.77
N SER A 256 5.10 -6.57 13.70
CA SER A 256 4.61 -7.72 14.47
C SER A 256 4.85 -7.57 15.99
N HIS A 257 5.96 -6.94 16.39
CA HIS A 257 6.26 -6.68 17.79
C HIS A 257 5.33 -5.62 18.40
N TRP A 258 4.98 -4.58 17.63
CA TRP A 258 3.99 -3.58 18.02
C TRP A 258 2.59 -4.17 18.25
N LYS A 259 2.17 -5.16 17.45
CA LYS A 259 0.91 -5.89 17.68
C LYS A 259 0.91 -6.74 18.95
N GLN A 260 2.07 -7.23 19.40
CA GLN A 260 2.19 -7.95 20.68
C GLN A 260 2.15 -6.99 21.87
N LEU A 261 2.75 -5.80 21.76
CA LEU A 261 2.71 -4.77 22.81
C LEU A 261 1.30 -4.21 23.01
N LYS A 262 0.51 -4.08 21.94
CA LYS A 262 -0.90 -3.60 21.99
C LYS A 262 -1.90 -4.60 22.60
N ARG A 263 -1.46 -5.81 23.01
CA ARG A 263 -2.28 -6.77 23.77
C ARG A 263 -1.92 -6.82 25.26
N ARG A 264 -0.83 -6.14 25.67
CA ARG A 264 -0.38 -6.07 27.06
C ARG A 264 -0.75 -4.74 27.75
N PHE A 265 -1.32 -3.80 27.00
CA PHE A 265 -1.91 -2.55 27.46
C PHE A 265 -3.30 -2.42 26.82
#